data_AF-A0A8C5YZW2-F1
#
_entry.id   AF-A0A8C5YZW2-F1
#
_cell.length_a   1.000
_cell.length_b   1.000
_cell.length_c   1.000
_cell.angle_alpha   90.00
_cell.angle_beta   90.00
_cell.angle_gamma   90.00
#
_symmetry.space_group_name_H-M   'P 1'
#
loop_
_entity.id
_entity.type
_entity.pdbx_description
1 polymer ?
#
loop_
_entity_poly.entity_id
_entity_poly.type
_entity_poly.pdbx_seq_one_letter_code
_entity_poly.pdbx_strand_id
1 'polypeptide(L)'
;WEYTLNHKWFPWMSQALLRVDSTDTGELVKITVFGQPGVKTLVKNILQSLAVWFRELRDQRAKKIKRLEEFLKASSPYPETIQHPV
;
A
#
# COMPACT_ATOMS: atom_id res chain seq x y z
N TRP A 1 -37.32 9.66 -22.99
CA TRP A 1 -36.72 10.80 -22.26
C TRP A 1 -35.99 10.39 -20.96
N GLU A 2 -36.11 9.17 -20.45
CA GLU A 2 -35.40 8.70 -19.23
C GLU A 2 -33.96 8.21 -19.44
N TYR A 3 -33.59 7.77 -20.65
CA TYR A 3 -32.29 7.11 -20.89
C TYR A 3 -31.07 8.05 -20.81
N THR A 4 -31.24 9.36 -21.02
CA THR A 4 -30.13 10.33 -21.05
C THR A 4 -29.86 11.00 -19.71
N LEU A 5 -30.82 10.98 -18.77
CA LEU A 5 -30.64 11.53 -17.43
C LEU A 5 -29.75 10.62 -16.58
N ASN A 6 -29.93 9.31 -16.67
CA ASN A 6 -29.16 8.35 -15.85
C ASN A 6 -27.64 8.44 -16.08
N HIS A 7 -27.19 8.73 -17.30
CA HIS A 7 -25.76 8.82 -17.61
C HIS A 7 -25.05 10.02 -16.98
N LYS A 8 -25.77 11.11 -16.67
CA LYS A 8 -25.20 12.31 -16.04
C LYS A 8 -25.17 12.25 -14.51
N TRP A 9 -26.08 11.51 -13.87
CA TRP A 9 -26.14 11.41 -12.41
C TRP A 9 -25.34 10.22 -11.85
N PHE A 10 -25.12 9.16 -12.63
CA PHE A 10 -24.41 7.95 -12.20
C PHE A 10 -22.98 8.19 -11.69
N PRO A 11 -22.15 9.05 -12.34
CA PRO A 11 -20.80 9.30 -11.86
C PRO A 11 -20.75 10.05 -10.53
N TRP A 12 -21.74 10.90 -10.24
CA TRP A 12 -21.83 11.66 -8.99
C TRP A 12 -22.39 10.81 -7.84
N MET A 13 -23.33 9.91 -8.14
CA MET A 13 -23.88 8.94 -7.16
C MET A 13 -22.89 7.85 -6.77
N SER A 14 -21.81 7.68 -7.53
CA SER A 14 -20.77 6.65 -7.31
C SER A 14 -19.55 7.19 -6.55
N GLN A 15 -19.60 8.43 -6.05
CA GLN A 15 -18.48 9.03 -5.33
C GLN A 15 -18.51 8.68 -3.85
N ALA A 16 -17.32 8.49 -3.28
CA ALA A 16 -17.12 8.44 -1.84
C ALA A 16 -16.04 9.42 -1.44
N LEU A 17 -16.26 10.08 -0.31
CA LEU A 17 -15.24 10.89 0.34
C LEU A 17 -14.47 10.00 1.32
N LEU A 18 -13.15 10.13 1.31
CA LEU A 18 -12.25 9.43 2.22
C LEU A 18 -11.64 10.43 3.19
N ARG A 19 -11.74 10.13 4.48
CA ARG A 19 -10.95 10.80 5.52
C ARG A 19 -9.93 9.80 6.05
N VAL A 20 -8.70 10.26 6.16
CA VAL A 20 -7.57 9.47 6.63
C VAL A 20 -7.03 10.13 7.87
N ASP A 21 -7.13 9.44 9.01
CA ASP A 21 -6.64 9.91 10.30
C ASP A 21 -5.54 8.95 10.78
N SER A 22 -4.42 9.49 11.26
CA SER A 22 -3.41 8.68 11.95
C SER A 22 -3.93 8.27 13.33
N THR A 23 -3.59 7.06 13.76
CA THR A 23 -3.86 6.62 15.14
C THR A 23 -2.75 7.09 16.07
N ASP A 24 -3.03 7.16 17.37
CA ASP A 24 -2.09 7.62 18.40
C ASP A 24 -0.78 6.82 18.45
N THR A 25 -0.81 5.57 17.99
CA THR A 25 0.37 4.69 17.92
C THR A 25 1.20 4.89 16.66
N GLY A 26 0.72 5.64 15.66
CA GLY A 26 1.41 5.90 14.38
C GLY A 26 1.57 4.68 13.45
N GLU A 27 1.40 3.46 13.98
CA GLU A 27 1.52 2.21 13.23
C GLU A 27 0.29 1.91 12.37
N LEU A 28 -0.88 2.42 12.78
CA LEU A 28 -2.14 2.21 12.08
C LEU A 28 -2.73 3.53 11.60
N VAL A 29 -3.51 3.43 10.53
CA VAL A 29 -4.25 4.55 9.95
C VAL A 29 -5.72 4.18 9.92
N LYS A 30 -6.56 5.08 10.40
CA LYS A 30 -8.02 4.95 10.34
C LYS A 30 -8.50 5.61 9.05
N ILE A 31 -9.12 4.82 8.19
CA ILE A 31 -9.78 5.32 6.98
C ILE A 31 -11.28 5.32 7.22
N THR A 32 -11.89 6.51 7.16
CA THR A 32 -13.34 6.69 7.23
C THR A 32 -13.88 6.96 5.83
N VAL A 33 -14.82 6.12 5.39
CA VAL A 33 -15.47 6.24 4.08
C VAL A 33 -16.84 6.88 4.26
N PHE A 34 -17.11 7.97 3.54
CA PHE A 34 -18.41 8.63 3.46
C PHE A 34 -18.99 8.44 2.07
N GLY A 35 -20.28 8.14 1.98
CA GLY A 35 -20.95 7.87 0.71
C GLY A 35 -22.15 6.93 0.90
N GLN A 36 -22.81 6.59 -0.21
CA GLN A 36 -23.90 5.63 -0.19
C GLN A 36 -23.43 4.23 0.24
N PRO A 37 -24.28 3.40 0.87
CA PRO A 37 -23.89 2.07 1.37
C PRO A 37 -23.21 1.18 0.31
N GLY A 38 -23.72 1.16 -0.93
CA GLY A 38 -23.11 0.39 -2.03
C GLY A 38 -21.69 0.85 -2.37
N VAL A 39 -21.49 2.17 -2.46
CA VAL A 39 -20.17 2.76 -2.73
C VAL A 39 -19.21 2.52 -1.56
N LYS A 40 -19.68 2.62 -0.31
CA LYS A 40 -18.87 2.34 0.88
C LYS A 40 -18.33 0.92 0.86
N THR A 41 -19.17 -0.06 0.55
CA THR A 41 -18.76 -1.48 0.47
C THR A 41 -17.74 -1.69 -0.65
N LEU A 42 -17.98 -1.10 -1.84
CA LEU A 42 -17.04 -1.18 -2.95
C LEU A 42 -15.67 -0.60 -2.57
N VAL A 43 -15.64 0.62 -2.01
CA VAL A 43 -14.41 1.30 -1.62
C VAL A 43 -13.68 0.54 -0.52
N LYS A 44 -14.41 -0.03 0.45
CA LYS A 44 -13.82 -0.89 1.48
C LYS A 44 -13.10 -2.10 0.87
N ASN A 45 -13.72 -2.80 -0.07
CA ASN A 45 -13.13 -3.95 -0.72
C ASN A 45 -11.88 -3.58 -1.55
N ILE A 46 -11.92 -2.45 -2.26
CA ILE A 46 -10.76 -1.92 -3.00
C ILE A 46 -9.61 -1.61 -2.05
N LEU A 47 -9.88 -0.90 -0.95
CA LEU A 47 -8.86 -0.55 0.05
C LEU A 47 -8.24 -1.81 0.68
N GLN A 48 -9.04 -2.83 0.97
CA GLN A 48 -8.54 -4.11 1.48
C GLN A 48 -7.62 -4.82 0.47
N SER A 49 -8.03 -4.89 -0.80
CA SER A 49 -7.20 -5.49 -1.85
C SER A 49 -5.87 -4.74 -2.03
N LEU A 50 -5.91 -3.41 -2.04
CA LEU A 50 -4.72 -2.57 -2.10
C LEU A 50 -3.82 -2.77 -0.89
N ALA A 51 -4.37 -2.87 0.33
CA ALA A 51 -3.58 -3.10 1.53
C ALA A 51 -2.80 -4.42 1.46
N VAL A 52 -3.44 -5.49 0.96
CA VAL A 52 -2.77 -6.79 0.72
C VAL A 52 -1.68 -6.64 -0.33
N TRP A 53 -1.98 -6.01 -1.46
CA TRP A 53 -1.01 -5.82 -2.54
C TRP A 53 0.21 -4.99 -2.10
N PHE A 54 -0.01 -3.90 -1.37
CA PHE A 54 1.08 -3.07 -0.84
C PHE A 54 1.97 -3.84 0.14
N ARG A 55 1.38 -4.69 0.99
CA ARG A 55 2.15 -5.55 1.89
C ARG A 55 3.04 -6.51 1.11
N GLU A 56 2.45 -7.23 0.15
CA GLU A 56 3.21 -8.16 -0.69
C GLU A 56 4.33 -7.44 -1.46
N LEU A 57 4.04 -6.26 -2.03
CA LEU A 57 5.02 -5.47 -2.74
C LEU A 57 6.20 -5.05 -1.84
N ARG A 58 5.93 -4.68 -0.58
CA ARG A 58 6.98 -4.35 0.40
C ARG A 58 7.83 -5.58 0.72
N ASP A 59 7.21 -6.72 0.95
CA ASP A 59 7.91 -7.97 1.26
C ASP A 59 8.79 -8.43 0.09
N GLN A 60 8.28 -8.34 -1.15
CA GLN A 60 9.05 -8.65 -2.36
C GLN A 60 10.23 -7.70 -2.56
N ARG A 61 10.05 -6.40 -2.29
CA ARG A 61 11.14 -5.42 -2.34
C ARG A 61 12.21 -5.72 -1.29
N ALA A 62 11.81 -6.02 -0.06
CA ALA A 62 12.75 -6.38 1.01
C ALA A 62 13.57 -7.62 0.65
N LYS A 63 12.92 -8.68 0.12
CA LYS A 63 13.62 -9.88 -0.37
C LYS A 63 14.62 -9.57 -1.48
N LYS A 64 14.24 -8.71 -2.44
CA LYS A 64 15.11 -8.32 -3.56
C LYS A 64 16.35 -7.56 -3.08
N ILE A 65 16.17 -6.63 -2.14
CA ILE A 65 17.28 -5.87 -1.53
C ILE A 65 18.22 -6.82 -0.79
N LYS A 66 17.67 -7.70 0.06
CA LYS A 66 18.48 -8.69 0.80
C LYS A 66 19.31 -9.56 -0.13
N ARG A 67 18.72 -10.07 -1.22
CA ARG A 67 19.45 -10.88 -2.21
C ARG A 67 20.57 -10.08 -2.89
N LEU A 68 20.34 -8.80 -3.16
CA LEU A 68 21.37 -7.93 -3.72
C LEU A 68 22.52 -7.73 -2.73
N GLU A 69 22.22 -7.49 -1.45
CA GLU A 69 23.23 -7.36 -0.39
C GLU A 69 24.08 -8.64 -0.26
N GLU A 70 23.44 -9.82 -0.27
CA GLU A 70 24.13 -11.11 -0.25
C GLU A 70 25.05 -11.31 -1.47
N PHE A 71 24.57 -10.95 -2.67
CA PHE A 71 25.37 -11.02 -3.89
C PHE A 71 26.59 -10.10 -3.85
N LEU A 72 26.41 -8.86 -3.38
CA LEU A 72 27.50 -7.89 -3.24
C LEU A 72 28.52 -8.36 -2.21
N LYS A 73 28.07 -8.92 -1.08
CA LYS A 73 28.95 -9.49 -0.06
C LYS A 73 29.75 -10.68 -0.60
N ALA A 74 29.11 -11.56 -1.38
CA ALA A 74 29.77 -12.71 -1.99
C ALA A 74 30.77 -12.35 -3.10
N SER A 75 30.56 -11.22 -3.80
CA SER A 75 31.50 -10.70 -4.81
C SER A 75 32.62 -9.83 -4.24
N SER A 76 32.65 -9.56 -2.92
CA SER A 76 33.75 -8.81 -2.31
C SER A 76 35.04 -9.66 -2.34
N PRO A 77 36.14 -9.20 -2.96
CA PRO A 77 37.37 -9.98 -3.07
C PRO A 77 38.20 -10.07 -1.78
N TYR A 78 37.76 -9.43 -0.68
CA TYR A 78 38.60 -9.23 0.50
C TYR A 78 38.06 -9.97 1.73
N PRO A 79 38.83 -10.87 2.37
CA PRO A 79 38.45 -11.42 3.66
C PRO A 79 38.57 -10.30 4.70
N GLU A 80 37.46 -9.96 5.37
CA GLU A 80 37.41 -9.08 6.54
C GLU A 80 38.22 -9.72 7.69
N THR A 81 39.54 -9.59 7.63
CA THR A 81 40.43 -9.82 8.77
C THR A 81 40.86 -8.44 9.24
N ILE A 82 40.00 -7.78 10.02
CA ILE A 82 40.41 -6.61 10.79
C ILE A 82 41.29 -7.14 11.92
N GLN A 83 42.59 -7.25 11.65
CA GLN A 83 43.59 -7.37 12.71
C GLN A 83 43.83 -5.96 13.24
N HIS A 84 43.29 -5.70 14.44
CA HIS A 84 43.63 -4.51 15.22
C HIS A 84 45.12 -4.57 15.59
N PRO A 85 45.94 -3.57 15.24
CA PRO A 85 47.30 -3.49 15.75
C PRO A 85 47.27 -3.05 17.22
N VAL A 86 48.10 -3.71 18.04
CA VAL A 86 48.39 -3.42 19.45
C VAL A 86 49.25 -2.17 19.59
#